data_AF-W4RPK9-F1
#
_entry.id   AF-W4RPK9-F1
#
_cell.length_a   1.000
_cell.length_b   1.000
_cell.length_c   1.000
_cell.angle_alpha   90.00
_cell.angle_beta   90.00
_cell.angle_gamma   90.00
#
_symmetry.space_group_name_H-M   'P 1'
#
loop_
_entity.id
_entity.type
_entity.pdbx_description
1 polymer ?
#
loop_
_entity_poly.entity_id
_entity_poly.type
_entity_poly.pdbx_seq_one_letter_code
_entity_poly.pdbx_strand_id
1 'polypeptide(L)'
;MDLRHIQKTIDRAIKNIWVDKISKDHKSFYLLKEDTLKNALYYHLRTELASLLDQHNLRIYTEFHHGGFKADLAIVKLNEDPGNNDHLKDDIENVLAIIELKYKSCGTMKFFEDDVQKIKNYIDATPLATTQYYLAFIHEAEYEYIEDDSWLTLEQQVWAKDRLTELSGHYIDGEMTWTVLSHNGMNANYRWEYRFTKDELTKAASFFNEKKYSHEFYRHFLEVAGSAKEVTPELRDAVRYLMYWKLGKVSSKQKPTSEVVVIEGNTYFVSGTTPQNRLAIEKSLKDELLQYGLEFRDQKISYEQFKNEVDSITGTSIVLPTFYTHIWQPADYPILDVKVWRTYKWNKGEVVLKHTKPYSWRHYEEYISFFNGLVADAEEDWRECDKGL
;
A
#
# COMPACT_ATOMS: atom_id res chain seq x y z
N MET A 1 -15.78 -16.20 -5.48
CA MET A 1 -14.40 -15.80 -5.85
C MET A 1 -13.77 -16.96 -6.60
N ASP A 2 -13.01 -16.73 -7.68
CA ASP A 2 -12.30 -17.84 -8.32
C ASP A 2 -11.13 -18.33 -7.44
N LEU A 3 -10.72 -19.60 -7.60
CA LEU A 3 -9.66 -20.22 -6.78
C LEU A 3 -8.34 -19.45 -6.89
N ARG A 4 -8.03 -18.87 -8.06
CA ARG A 4 -6.77 -18.15 -8.28
C ARG A 4 -6.72 -16.85 -7.48
N HIS A 5 -7.85 -16.15 -7.34
CA HIS A 5 -7.93 -14.96 -6.53
C HIS A 5 -7.83 -15.30 -5.04
N ILE A 6 -8.51 -16.37 -4.58
CA ILE A 6 -8.38 -16.89 -3.21
C ILE A 6 -6.90 -17.18 -2.90
N GLN A 7 -6.20 -17.85 -3.81
CA GLN A 7 -4.78 -18.17 -3.63
C GLN A 7 -3.87 -16.96 -3.58
N LYS A 8 -4.11 -15.95 -4.44
CA LYS A 8 -3.36 -14.68 -4.36
C LYS A 8 -3.55 -13.97 -3.03
N THR A 9 -4.76 -14.04 -2.46
CA THR A 9 -5.07 -13.46 -1.15
C THR A 9 -4.36 -14.22 -0.04
N ILE A 10 -4.40 -15.56 -0.06
CA ILE A 10 -3.67 -16.42 0.88
C ILE A 10 -2.17 -16.15 0.81
N ASP A 11 -1.60 -16.13 -0.40
CA ASP A 11 -0.18 -15.88 -0.63
C ASP A 11 0.27 -14.54 -0.04
N ARG A 12 -0.52 -13.48 -0.26
CA ARG A 12 -0.25 -12.16 0.30
C ARG A 12 -0.28 -12.17 1.82
N ALA A 13 -1.29 -12.79 2.42
CA ALA A 13 -1.42 -12.88 3.87
C ALA A 13 -0.26 -13.65 4.50
N ILE A 14 0.11 -14.82 3.94
CA ILE A 14 1.26 -15.60 4.42
C ILE A 14 2.53 -14.75 4.44
N LYS A 15 2.80 -14.05 3.33
CA LYS A 15 3.98 -13.21 3.22
C LYS A 15 3.92 -12.07 4.25
N ASN A 16 2.81 -11.31 4.33
CA ASN A 16 2.62 -10.20 5.28
C ASN A 16 2.86 -10.66 6.73
N ILE A 17 2.22 -11.76 7.11
CA ILE A 17 2.36 -12.36 8.44
C ILE A 17 3.83 -12.69 8.73
N TRP A 18 4.57 -13.23 7.77
CA TRP A 18 5.99 -13.54 7.94
C TRP A 18 6.81 -12.30 8.31
N VAL A 19 6.66 -11.22 7.56
CA VAL A 19 7.55 -10.06 7.70
C VAL A 19 7.12 -9.12 8.82
N ASP A 20 5.82 -9.08 9.14
CA ASP A 20 5.28 -8.13 10.11
C ASP A 20 4.95 -8.75 11.46
N LYS A 21 4.42 -9.98 11.47
CA LYS A 21 3.89 -10.60 12.70
C LYS A 21 4.88 -11.58 13.29
N ILE A 22 5.39 -12.51 12.48
CA ILE A 22 6.40 -13.49 12.93
C ILE A 22 7.69 -12.78 13.34
N SER A 23 8.11 -11.74 12.60
CA SER A 23 9.26 -10.90 12.99
C SER A 23 9.08 -10.23 14.35
N LYS A 24 7.88 -9.69 14.63
CA LYS A 24 7.54 -9.07 15.91
C LYS A 24 7.45 -10.10 17.03
N ASP A 25 6.93 -11.29 16.75
CA ASP A 25 6.85 -12.39 17.71
C ASP A 25 8.24 -12.89 18.10
N HIS A 26 9.16 -13.01 17.12
CA HIS A 26 10.57 -13.33 17.37
C HIS A 26 11.23 -12.27 18.26
N LYS A 27 11.12 -11.00 17.88
CA LYS A 27 11.67 -9.86 18.64
C LYS A 27 11.11 -9.73 20.05
N SER A 28 9.87 -10.19 20.25
CA SER A 28 9.17 -10.16 21.54
C SER A 28 9.34 -11.47 22.34
N PHE A 29 10.22 -12.36 21.91
CA PHE A 29 10.52 -13.64 22.57
C PHE A 29 9.35 -14.62 22.67
N TYR A 30 8.36 -14.51 21.78
CA TYR A 30 7.24 -15.45 21.68
C TYR A 30 7.59 -16.71 20.85
N LEU A 31 8.62 -16.62 20.00
CA LEU A 31 9.12 -17.75 19.21
C LEU A 31 10.32 -18.38 19.91
N LEU A 32 10.14 -19.58 20.46
CA LEU A 32 11.18 -20.31 21.17
C LEU A 32 11.83 -21.40 20.30
N LYS A 33 11.00 -22.12 19.52
CA LYS A 33 11.36 -23.24 18.63
C LYS A 33 10.34 -23.39 17.50
N GLU A 34 10.52 -24.42 16.68
CA GLU A 34 9.68 -24.75 15.52
C GLU A 34 8.17 -24.83 15.84
N ASP A 35 7.77 -25.51 16.92
CA ASP A 35 6.34 -25.63 17.24
C ASP A 35 5.71 -24.30 17.69
N THR A 36 6.47 -23.40 18.34
CA THR A 36 5.97 -22.05 18.64
C THR A 36 5.82 -21.21 17.37
N LEU A 37 6.71 -21.39 16.39
CA LEU A 37 6.58 -20.76 15.07
C LEU A 37 5.33 -21.26 14.34
N LYS A 38 5.10 -22.58 14.33
CA LYS A 38 3.89 -23.19 13.76
C LYS A 38 2.62 -22.65 14.40
N ASN A 39 2.58 -22.55 15.73
CA ASN A 39 1.45 -22.00 16.47
C ASN A 39 1.22 -20.51 16.17
N ALA A 40 2.29 -19.70 16.14
CA ALA A 40 2.20 -18.28 15.81
C ALA A 40 1.66 -18.07 14.39
N LEU A 41 2.23 -18.77 13.41
CA LEU A 41 1.78 -18.68 12.02
C LEU A 41 0.31 -19.13 11.88
N TYR A 42 -0.09 -20.23 12.52
CA TYR A 42 -1.48 -20.67 12.54
C TYR A 42 -2.41 -19.60 13.12
N TYR A 43 -2.04 -19.00 14.26
CA TYR A 43 -2.84 -17.98 14.93
C TYR A 43 -3.05 -16.75 14.05
N HIS A 44 -1.97 -16.21 13.47
CA HIS A 44 -2.04 -15.03 12.60
C HIS A 44 -2.83 -15.33 11.32
N LEU A 45 -2.60 -16.49 10.68
CA LEU A 45 -3.35 -16.90 9.49
C LEU A 45 -4.85 -17.02 9.78
N ARG A 46 -5.21 -17.66 10.88
CA ARG A 46 -6.62 -17.83 11.27
C ARG A 46 -7.30 -16.48 11.53
N THR A 47 -6.57 -15.52 12.07
CA THR A 47 -7.07 -14.19 12.39
C THR A 47 -7.21 -13.33 11.13
N GLU A 48 -6.16 -13.25 10.32
CA GLU A 48 -6.11 -12.39 9.13
C GLU A 48 -7.00 -12.90 8.00
N LEU A 49 -7.14 -14.22 7.86
CA LEU A 49 -7.97 -14.84 6.83
C LEU A 49 -9.38 -15.19 7.29
N ALA A 50 -9.81 -14.82 8.52
CA ALA A 50 -11.06 -15.28 9.13
C ALA A 50 -12.27 -15.22 8.17
N SER A 51 -12.54 -14.05 7.58
CA SER A 51 -13.63 -13.87 6.62
C SER A 51 -13.50 -14.74 5.38
N LEU A 52 -12.28 -14.89 4.84
CA LEU A 52 -12.02 -15.72 3.66
C LEU A 52 -12.22 -17.21 3.97
N LEU A 53 -11.79 -17.64 5.17
CA LEU A 53 -11.94 -19.02 5.64
C LEU A 53 -13.41 -19.40 5.77
N ASP A 54 -14.23 -18.52 6.33
CA ASP A 54 -15.66 -18.76 6.54
C ASP A 54 -16.45 -18.71 5.24
N GLN A 55 -16.21 -17.70 4.39
CA GLN A 55 -16.98 -17.49 3.15
C GLN A 55 -16.72 -18.55 2.06
N HIS A 56 -15.58 -19.24 2.13
CA HIS A 56 -15.15 -20.16 1.07
C HIS A 56 -14.87 -21.59 1.57
N ASN A 57 -15.40 -21.96 2.74
CA ASN A 57 -15.20 -23.29 3.36
C ASN A 57 -13.72 -23.68 3.44
N LEU A 58 -12.84 -22.72 3.73
CA LEU A 58 -11.41 -23.00 3.86
C LEU A 58 -11.05 -23.30 5.30
N ARG A 59 -10.11 -24.21 5.53
CA ARG A 59 -9.60 -24.54 6.86
C ARG A 59 -8.07 -24.60 6.84
N ILE A 60 -7.48 -24.22 7.95
CA ILE A 60 -6.06 -24.40 8.21
C ILE A 60 -5.89 -25.74 8.92
N TYR A 61 -5.10 -26.63 8.33
CA TYR A 61 -4.86 -27.98 8.81
C TYR A 61 -3.41 -28.10 9.25
N THR A 62 -3.17 -28.25 10.55
CA THR A 62 -1.88 -28.62 11.12
C THR A 62 -1.60 -30.10 10.91
N GLU A 63 -0.36 -30.47 10.61
CA GLU A 63 0.04 -31.87 10.44
C GLU A 63 -0.72 -32.58 9.31
N PHE A 64 -0.83 -31.95 8.14
CA PHE A 64 -1.62 -32.48 7.03
C PHE A 64 -0.95 -33.70 6.38
N HIS A 65 -1.62 -34.85 6.42
CA HIS A 65 -1.12 -36.09 5.83
C HIS A 65 -1.64 -36.28 4.40
N HIS A 66 -0.72 -36.31 3.42
CA HIS A 66 -1.06 -36.57 2.02
C HIS A 66 0.07 -37.28 1.28
N GLY A 67 -0.27 -38.30 0.48
CA GLY A 67 0.70 -39.00 -0.36
C GLY A 67 1.84 -39.68 0.40
N GLY A 68 1.65 -40.05 1.67
CA GLY A 68 2.69 -40.62 2.53
C GLY A 68 3.59 -39.57 3.21
N PHE A 69 3.36 -38.29 2.95
CA PHE A 69 4.07 -37.18 3.57
C PHE A 69 3.20 -36.45 4.59
N LYS A 70 3.82 -35.72 5.51
CA LYS A 70 3.16 -35.00 6.59
C LYS A 70 3.59 -33.54 6.59
N ALA A 71 2.75 -32.65 6.09
CA ALA A 71 3.04 -31.22 6.02
C ALA A 71 2.80 -30.56 7.37
N ASP A 72 3.60 -29.55 7.71
CA ASP A 72 3.44 -28.82 8.97
C ASP A 72 2.12 -28.04 9.03
N LEU A 73 1.82 -27.30 7.96
CA LEU A 73 0.54 -26.60 7.77
C LEU A 73 0.06 -26.77 6.33
N ALA A 74 -1.25 -26.87 6.17
CA ALA A 74 -1.92 -26.75 4.88
C ALA A 74 -3.14 -25.83 4.99
N ILE A 75 -3.46 -25.12 3.90
CA ILE A 75 -4.74 -24.43 3.76
C ILE A 75 -5.55 -25.19 2.72
N VAL A 76 -6.69 -25.70 3.14
CA VAL A 76 -7.53 -26.61 2.35
C VAL A 76 -8.92 -26.01 2.15
N LYS A 77 -9.54 -26.34 1.02
CA LYS A 77 -10.94 -26.06 0.74
C LYS A 77 -11.73 -27.36 0.98
N LEU A 78 -12.77 -27.27 1.80
CA LEU A 78 -13.71 -28.37 1.98
C LEU A 78 -14.78 -28.35 0.88
N ASN A 79 -15.47 -29.47 0.70
CA ASN A 79 -16.65 -29.58 -0.16
C ASN A 79 -17.79 -28.63 0.30
N GLU A 80 -18.89 -28.58 -0.46
CA GLU A 80 -20.00 -27.66 -0.18
C GLU A 80 -20.78 -28.00 1.10
N ASP A 81 -20.75 -29.27 1.52
CA ASP A 81 -21.51 -29.79 2.67
C ASP A 81 -20.62 -30.66 3.58
N PRO A 82 -19.65 -30.05 4.30
CA PRO A 82 -18.66 -30.77 5.09
C PRO A 82 -19.24 -31.34 6.38
N GLY A 83 -18.68 -32.45 6.87
CA GLY A 83 -19.11 -33.14 8.09
C GLY A 83 -20.03 -34.34 7.84
N ASN A 84 -20.30 -34.68 6.59
CA ASN A 84 -21.11 -35.84 6.20
C ASN A 84 -20.29 -37.12 5.96
N ASN A 85 -18.97 -37.04 6.02
CA ASN A 85 -18.07 -38.19 6.01
C ASN A 85 -17.67 -38.60 7.44
N ASP A 86 -17.02 -39.76 7.58
CA ASP A 86 -16.56 -40.29 8.88
C ASP A 86 -15.63 -39.31 9.62
N HIS A 87 -14.85 -38.49 8.89
CA HIS A 87 -13.96 -37.50 9.47
C HIS A 87 -13.85 -36.25 8.57
N LEU A 88 -13.76 -35.04 9.16
CA LEU A 88 -13.66 -33.77 8.41
C LEU A 88 -12.48 -33.68 7.42
N LYS A 89 -11.45 -34.51 7.61
CA LYS A 89 -10.30 -34.57 6.68
C LYS A 89 -10.68 -35.20 5.34
N ASP A 90 -11.75 -36.00 5.32
CA ASP A 90 -12.24 -36.70 4.14
C ASP A 90 -13.14 -35.78 3.28
N ASP A 91 -13.47 -34.58 3.79
CA ASP A 91 -14.23 -33.54 3.08
C ASP A 91 -13.35 -32.58 2.25
N ILE A 92 -12.05 -32.81 2.19
CA ILE A 92 -11.11 -31.91 1.50
C ILE A 92 -11.26 -32.05 -0.02
N GLU A 93 -11.66 -30.98 -0.68
CA GLU A 93 -11.80 -30.89 -2.14
C GLU A 93 -10.49 -30.42 -2.81
N ASN A 94 -9.85 -29.39 -2.23
CA ASN A 94 -8.61 -28.83 -2.78
C ASN A 94 -7.61 -28.47 -1.68
N VAL A 95 -6.32 -28.64 -1.97
CA VAL A 95 -5.22 -28.11 -1.16
C VAL A 95 -4.70 -26.84 -1.84
N LEU A 96 -4.84 -25.69 -1.18
CA LEU A 96 -4.50 -24.39 -1.78
C LEU A 96 -3.07 -23.98 -1.46
N ALA A 97 -2.58 -24.31 -0.26
CA ALA A 97 -1.23 -24.03 0.19
C ALA A 97 -0.69 -25.18 1.06
N ILE A 98 0.59 -25.49 0.92
CA ILE A 98 1.39 -26.36 1.81
C ILE A 98 2.57 -25.54 2.31
N ILE A 99 2.78 -25.54 3.63
CA ILE A 99 3.83 -24.77 4.29
C ILE A 99 4.66 -25.73 5.14
N GLU A 100 5.96 -25.77 4.88
CA GLU A 100 6.95 -26.45 5.72
C GLU A 100 7.68 -25.42 6.57
N LEU A 101 7.79 -25.70 7.87
CA LEU A 101 8.39 -24.78 8.82
C LEU A 101 9.68 -25.38 9.40
N LYS A 102 10.72 -24.56 9.47
CA LYS A 102 11.95 -24.93 10.17
C LYS A 102 12.43 -23.79 11.03
N TYR A 103 12.78 -24.11 12.27
CA TYR A 103 13.43 -23.16 13.17
C TYR A 103 14.61 -23.85 13.86
N LYS A 104 15.83 -23.43 13.54
CA LYS A 104 17.06 -23.86 14.21
C LYS A 104 17.91 -22.67 14.64
N SER A 105 18.43 -22.73 15.85
CA SER A 105 19.64 -22.01 16.23
C SER A 105 20.83 -22.77 15.68
N CYS A 106 21.76 -22.09 15.01
CA CYS A 106 23.08 -22.59 14.56
C CYS A 106 23.26 -24.12 14.44
N GLY A 107 23.45 -24.65 13.23
CA GLY A 107 23.64 -26.09 13.09
C GLY A 107 23.81 -26.57 11.66
N THR A 108 23.61 -27.87 11.46
CA THR A 108 23.67 -28.47 10.12
C THR A 108 22.52 -27.97 9.25
N MET A 109 22.83 -27.61 8.00
CA MET A 109 21.83 -27.25 6.98
C MET A 109 20.94 -28.41 6.59
N LYS A 110 21.33 -29.65 6.91
CA LYS A 110 20.61 -30.87 6.54
C LYS A 110 19.13 -30.82 6.87
N PHE A 111 18.74 -30.23 8.00
CA PHE A 111 17.32 -30.13 8.36
C PHE A 111 16.51 -29.26 7.40
N PHE A 112 17.11 -28.20 6.87
CA PHE A 112 16.49 -27.32 5.87
C PHE A 112 16.50 -28.00 4.49
N GLU A 113 17.61 -28.67 4.13
CA GLU A 113 17.74 -29.44 2.89
C GLU A 113 16.72 -30.60 2.81
N ASP A 114 16.50 -31.30 3.92
CA ASP A 114 15.52 -32.38 4.02
C ASP A 114 14.09 -31.86 3.74
N ASP A 115 13.76 -30.65 4.22
CA ASP A 115 12.45 -30.01 3.95
C ASP A 115 12.34 -29.44 2.53
N VAL A 116 13.43 -28.93 1.94
CA VAL A 116 13.49 -28.59 0.52
C VAL A 116 13.17 -29.82 -0.33
N GLN A 117 13.81 -30.95 -0.01
CA GLN A 117 13.57 -32.22 -0.71
C GLN A 117 12.14 -32.73 -0.49
N LYS A 118 11.59 -32.54 0.71
CA LYS A 118 10.20 -32.87 1.04
C LYS A 118 9.21 -32.06 0.19
N ILE A 119 9.44 -30.75 0.01
CA ILE A 119 8.65 -29.91 -0.90
C ILE A 119 8.73 -30.37 -2.34
N LYS A 120 9.93 -30.67 -2.84
CA LYS A 120 10.09 -31.25 -4.17
C LYS A 120 9.26 -32.53 -4.32
N ASN A 121 9.28 -33.40 -3.31
CA ASN A 121 8.50 -34.63 -3.33
C ASN A 121 6.99 -34.36 -3.33
N TYR A 122 6.48 -33.34 -2.64
CA TYR A 122 5.07 -32.95 -2.76
C TYR A 122 4.71 -32.52 -4.18
N ILE A 123 5.54 -31.65 -4.77
CA ILE A 123 5.34 -31.14 -6.13
C ILE A 123 5.30 -32.30 -7.14
N ASP A 124 6.19 -33.28 -7.00
CA ASP A 124 6.29 -34.44 -7.88
C ASP A 124 5.17 -35.47 -7.65
N ALA A 125 4.84 -35.77 -6.38
CA ALA A 125 3.88 -36.81 -6.01
C ALA A 125 2.42 -36.42 -6.28
N THR A 126 2.12 -35.12 -6.25
CA THR A 126 0.75 -34.65 -6.46
C THR A 126 0.80 -33.31 -7.17
N PRO A 127 0.79 -33.28 -8.52
CA PRO A 127 0.66 -32.05 -9.27
C PRO A 127 -0.79 -31.56 -9.18
N LEU A 128 -1.22 -31.14 -7.99
CA LEU A 128 -2.39 -30.31 -7.82
C LEU A 128 -2.03 -28.99 -8.49
N ALA A 129 -2.52 -28.77 -9.71
CA ALA A 129 -2.15 -27.61 -10.54
C ALA A 129 -2.36 -26.27 -9.83
N THR A 130 -3.18 -26.25 -8.78
CA THR A 130 -3.46 -25.09 -7.96
C THR A 130 -2.49 -24.94 -6.79
N THR A 131 -2.08 -25.99 -6.08
CA THR A 131 -1.36 -25.87 -4.80
C THR A 131 -0.06 -25.06 -4.89
N GLN A 132 0.07 -24.11 -3.95
CA GLN A 132 1.28 -23.33 -3.71
C GLN A 132 2.06 -23.87 -2.52
N TYR A 133 3.38 -23.73 -2.60
CA TYR A 133 4.29 -24.27 -1.61
C TYR A 133 5.07 -23.14 -0.94
N TYR A 134 5.38 -23.33 0.34
CA TYR A 134 6.10 -22.34 1.13
C TYR A 134 7.16 -23.03 2.00
N LEU A 135 8.41 -22.56 1.90
CA LEU A 135 9.47 -22.86 2.87
C LEU A 135 9.52 -21.69 3.87
N ALA A 136 9.21 -21.93 5.13
CA ALA A 136 9.18 -20.90 6.16
C ALA A 136 10.26 -21.16 7.21
N PHE A 137 11.43 -20.59 6.99
CA PHE A 137 12.68 -20.94 7.66
C PHE A 137 13.23 -19.82 8.51
N ILE A 138 13.41 -20.10 9.81
CA ILE A 138 14.18 -19.28 10.74
C ILE A 138 15.49 -20.01 11.02
N HIS A 139 16.61 -19.42 10.59
CA HIS A 139 17.93 -19.88 10.96
C HIS A 139 18.64 -18.78 11.73
N GLU A 140 18.79 -18.95 13.04
CA GLU A 140 19.55 -18.01 13.88
C GLU A 140 21.04 -18.25 13.71
N ALA A 141 21.52 -17.90 12.53
CA ALA A 141 22.92 -17.89 12.13
C ALA A 141 23.18 -16.62 11.31
N GLU A 142 24.44 -16.19 11.32
CA GLU A 142 24.93 -15.05 10.57
C GLU A 142 25.18 -15.47 9.10
N TYR A 143 24.69 -14.65 8.17
CA TYR A 143 24.89 -14.81 6.73
C TYR A 143 25.52 -13.55 6.15
N GLU A 144 26.26 -13.71 5.07
CA GLU A 144 26.65 -12.57 4.23
C GLU A 144 25.42 -12.07 3.47
N TYR A 145 25.25 -10.74 3.35
CA TYR A 145 24.18 -10.18 2.53
C TYR A 145 24.41 -10.56 1.06
N ILE A 146 23.61 -11.49 0.56
CA ILE A 146 23.51 -11.82 -0.85
C ILE A 146 22.09 -11.45 -1.28
N GLU A 147 21.98 -10.44 -2.14
CA GLU A 147 20.70 -10.06 -2.73
C GLU A 147 20.10 -11.28 -3.44
N ASP A 148 18.80 -11.53 -3.21
CA ASP A 148 18.07 -12.70 -3.72
C ASP A 148 18.59 -14.08 -3.22
N ASP A 149 19.20 -14.14 -2.03
CA ASP A 149 19.65 -15.43 -1.49
C ASP A 149 18.50 -16.43 -1.29
N SER A 150 18.74 -17.66 -1.73
CA SER A 150 17.74 -18.72 -1.88
C SER A 150 18.23 -19.97 -1.17
N TRP A 151 17.34 -20.64 -0.46
CA TRP A 151 17.54 -21.99 0.07
C TRP A 151 17.63 -23.06 -1.02
N LEU A 152 17.36 -22.69 -2.28
CA LEU A 152 17.42 -23.58 -3.42
C LEU A 152 18.68 -23.37 -4.25
N THR A 153 19.27 -24.47 -4.70
CA THR A 153 20.26 -24.41 -5.77
C THR A 153 19.62 -23.93 -7.08
N LEU A 154 20.42 -23.42 -8.02
CA LEU A 154 19.94 -23.01 -9.34
C LEU A 154 19.19 -24.13 -10.08
N GLU A 155 19.60 -25.39 -9.90
CA GLU A 155 18.89 -26.54 -10.45
C GLU A 155 17.52 -26.73 -9.78
N GLN A 156 17.45 -26.52 -8.46
CA GLN A 156 16.21 -26.64 -7.72
C GLN A 156 15.20 -25.53 -8.03
N GLN A 157 15.68 -24.31 -8.31
CA GLN A 157 14.82 -23.19 -8.70
C GLN A 157 14.01 -23.48 -9.98
N VAL A 158 14.47 -24.39 -10.84
CA VAL A 158 13.75 -24.80 -12.06
C VAL A 158 12.40 -25.45 -11.74
N TRP A 159 12.34 -26.35 -10.74
CA TRP A 159 11.08 -26.99 -10.34
C TRP A 159 10.25 -26.13 -9.38
N ALA A 160 10.89 -25.20 -8.68
CA ALA A 160 10.23 -24.27 -7.76
C ALA A 160 9.47 -23.16 -8.48
N LYS A 161 9.89 -22.83 -9.71
CA LYS A 161 9.27 -21.82 -10.56
C LYS A 161 7.76 -22.01 -10.66
N ASP A 162 7.02 -20.91 -10.54
CA ASP A 162 5.55 -20.82 -10.58
C ASP A 162 4.82 -21.52 -9.40
N ARG A 163 5.56 -22.12 -8.44
CA ARG A 163 4.99 -23.01 -7.42
C ARG A 163 5.42 -22.73 -5.98
N LEU A 164 6.59 -22.13 -5.77
CA LEU A 164 7.20 -21.98 -4.44
C LEU A 164 7.37 -20.51 -4.03
N THR A 165 7.25 -20.25 -2.74
CA THR A 165 7.77 -19.04 -2.09
C THR A 165 8.67 -19.44 -0.93
N GLU A 166 9.79 -18.77 -0.77
CA GLU A 166 10.68 -18.91 0.38
C GLU A 166 10.46 -17.72 1.33
N LEU A 167 10.31 -18.00 2.61
CA LEU A 167 10.13 -17.05 3.69
C LEU A 167 11.29 -17.29 4.67
N SER A 168 12.24 -16.36 4.73
CA SER A 168 13.47 -16.55 5.49
C SER A 168 13.58 -15.56 6.63
N GLY A 169 14.14 -16.02 7.75
CA GLY A 169 14.59 -15.20 8.88
C GLY A 169 16.00 -15.62 9.29
N HIS A 170 16.97 -14.72 9.21
CA HIS A 170 18.38 -14.99 9.52
C HIS A 170 19.12 -13.71 9.91
N TYR A 171 20.32 -13.81 10.46
CA TYR A 171 21.11 -12.62 10.83
C TYR A 171 21.98 -12.14 9.68
N ILE A 172 22.02 -10.82 9.48
CA ILE A 172 22.93 -10.10 8.58
C ILE A 172 23.49 -8.91 9.35
N ASP A 173 24.81 -8.81 9.43
CA ASP A 173 25.54 -7.82 10.22
C ASP A 173 25.04 -7.72 11.68
N GLY A 174 24.68 -8.87 12.27
CA GLY A 174 24.15 -8.96 13.64
C GLY A 174 22.69 -8.54 13.79
N GLU A 175 21.99 -8.18 12.72
CA GLU A 175 20.56 -7.87 12.73
C GLU A 175 19.71 -8.98 12.11
N MET A 176 18.65 -9.39 12.81
CA MET A 176 17.71 -10.40 12.32
C MET A 176 16.90 -9.82 11.16
N THR A 177 17.21 -10.26 9.95
CA THR A 177 16.56 -9.88 8.71
C THR A 177 15.50 -10.91 8.33
N TRP A 178 14.38 -10.42 7.80
CA TRP A 178 13.28 -11.23 7.30
C TRP A 178 13.18 -10.98 5.81
N THR A 179 13.09 -12.01 4.97
CA THR A 179 13.00 -11.89 3.51
C THR A 179 11.91 -12.80 2.94
N VAL A 180 11.46 -12.46 1.73
CA VAL A 180 10.50 -13.25 0.96
C VAL A 180 11.02 -13.34 -0.47
N LEU A 181 11.29 -14.55 -0.94
CA LEU A 181 11.71 -14.82 -2.32
C LEU A 181 10.61 -15.63 -3.03
N SER A 182 10.00 -15.03 -4.06
CA SER A 182 8.80 -15.58 -4.70
C SER A 182 9.12 -16.18 -6.06
N HIS A 183 9.26 -17.51 -6.13
CA HIS A 183 9.41 -18.21 -7.41
C HIS A 183 8.10 -18.35 -8.18
N ASN A 184 6.97 -18.18 -7.47
CA ASN A 184 5.63 -18.35 -8.04
C ASN A 184 5.09 -17.17 -8.88
N GLY A 185 5.81 -16.05 -8.92
CA GLY A 185 5.38 -14.82 -9.59
C GLY A 185 4.10 -14.16 -9.01
N MET A 186 3.51 -14.72 -7.95
CA MET A 186 2.36 -14.14 -7.27
C MET A 186 2.81 -13.06 -6.32
N ASN A 187 2.10 -11.93 -6.34
CA ASN A 187 2.44 -10.78 -5.52
C ASN A 187 3.94 -10.43 -5.63
N ALA A 188 4.50 -10.42 -6.85
CA ALA A 188 5.93 -10.12 -7.07
C ALA A 188 6.36 -8.74 -6.52
N ASN A 189 5.40 -7.86 -6.22
CA ASN A 189 5.60 -6.55 -5.62
C ASN A 189 5.37 -6.54 -4.09
N TYR A 190 5.52 -7.70 -3.44
CA TYR A 190 5.02 -7.97 -2.08
C TYR A 190 5.54 -7.01 -0.98
N ARG A 191 6.64 -6.28 -1.17
CA ARG A 191 7.11 -5.28 -0.18
C ARG A 191 6.86 -3.84 -0.54
N TRP A 192 6.35 -3.59 -1.75
CA TRP A 192 6.29 -2.26 -2.30
C TRP A 192 5.51 -2.33 -3.62
N GLU A 193 4.20 -2.06 -3.60
CA GLU A 193 3.37 -2.09 -4.82
C GLU A 193 3.68 -0.94 -5.79
N TYR A 194 4.64 -0.09 -5.42
CA TYR A 194 5.08 1.06 -6.18
C TYR A 194 6.40 0.79 -6.91
N ARG A 195 6.71 1.58 -7.93
CA ARG A 195 7.93 1.44 -8.74
C ARG A 195 9.13 2.22 -8.17
N PHE A 196 8.95 2.90 -7.05
CA PHE A 196 9.94 3.80 -6.43
C PHE A 196 10.00 3.53 -4.93
N THR A 197 11.07 3.05 -4.31
CA THR A 197 11.13 2.68 -2.88
C THR A 197 10.69 3.77 -1.90
N LYS A 198 10.43 3.41 -0.63
CA LYS A 198 10.17 4.37 0.45
C LYS A 198 11.28 5.41 0.56
N ASP A 199 12.54 4.97 0.51
CA ASP A 199 13.70 5.87 0.59
C ASP A 199 13.77 6.82 -0.62
N GLU A 200 13.42 6.35 -1.82
CA GLU A 200 13.32 7.19 -3.00
C GLU A 200 12.20 8.23 -2.87
N LEU A 201 11.05 7.88 -2.28
CA LEU A 201 9.97 8.81 -1.98
C LEU A 201 10.41 9.88 -0.99
N THR A 202 10.99 9.49 0.16
CA THR A 202 11.50 10.41 1.19
C THR A 202 12.60 11.31 0.63
N LYS A 203 13.50 10.75 -0.16
CA LYS A 203 14.53 11.51 -0.86
C LYS A 203 13.94 12.48 -1.88
N ALA A 204 12.92 12.08 -2.64
CA ALA A 204 12.22 12.95 -3.57
C ALA A 204 11.55 14.12 -2.85
N ALA A 205 10.94 13.87 -1.69
CA ALA A 205 10.33 14.91 -0.86
C ALA A 205 11.35 15.96 -0.41
N SER A 206 12.61 15.58 -0.15
CA SER A 206 13.68 16.54 0.17
C SER A 206 14.05 17.50 -0.97
N PHE A 207 13.72 17.15 -2.22
CA PHE A 207 13.91 17.99 -3.40
C PHE A 207 12.70 18.87 -3.72
N PHE A 208 11.67 18.86 -2.88
CA PHE A 208 10.49 19.68 -3.05
C PHE A 208 10.85 21.17 -3.13
N ASN A 209 10.25 21.88 -4.11
CA ASN A 209 10.63 23.26 -4.41
C ASN A 209 9.88 24.25 -3.52
N GLU A 210 10.32 24.36 -2.26
CA GLU A 210 9.78 25.29 -1.25
C GLU A 210 9.76 26.76 -1.71
N LYS A 211 10.66 27.14 -2.62
CA LYS A 211 10.72 28.50 -3.17
C LYS A 211 9.55 28.80 -4.12
N LYS A 212 9.02 27.77 -4.79
CA LYS A 212 7.92 27.87 -5.74
C LYS A 212 6.57 27.52 -5.10
N TYR A 213 6.57 26.56 -4.19
CA TYR A 213 5.40 26.08 -3.47
C TYR A 213 5.73 26.10 -1.99
N SER A 214 5.57 27.25 -1.34
CA SER A 214 5.90 27.36 0.09
C SER A 214 4.93 26.52 0.91
N HIS A 215 5.45 25.54 1.65
CA HIS A 215 4.63 24.71 2.53
C HIS A 215 4.10 25.47 3.74
N GLU A 216 4.88 26.41 4.27
CA GLU A 216 4.43 27.27 5.36
C GLU A 216 3.18 28.07 4.97
N PHE A 217 3.21 28.74 3.81
CA PHE A 217 2.06 29.47 3.27
C PHE A 217 0.84 28.57 3.10
N TYR A 218 1.05 27.38 2.56
CA TYR A 218 0.01 26.40 2.32
C TYR A 218 -0.59 25.83 3.61
N ARG A 219 0.26 25.46 4.59
CA ARG A 219 -0.17 24.95 5.90
C ARG A 219 -0.98 25.98 6.66
N HIS A 220 -0.51 27.22 6.71
CA HIS A 220 -1.22 28.31 7.39
C HIS A 220 -2.65 28.47 6.87
N PHE A 221 -2.84 28.56 5.55
CA PHE A 221 -4.18 28.74 5.01
C PHE A 221 -5.05 27.48 5.04
N LEU A 222 -4.45 26.28 5.01
CA LEU A 222 -5.19 25.05 5.31
C LEU A 222 -5.67 25.03 6.76
N GLU A 223 -4.88 25.50 7.72
CA GLU A 223 -5.28 25.59 9.14
C GLU A 223 -6.42 26.61 9.33
N VAL A 224 -6.37 27.74 8.64
CA VAL A 224 -7.48 28.71 8.61
C VAL A 224 -8.75 28.06 8.05
N ALA A 225 -8.65 27.37 6.90
CA ALA A 225 -9.79 26.68 6.31
C ALA A 225 -10.33 25.53 7.18
N GLY A 226 -9.43 24.78 7.83
CA GLY A 226 -9.76 23.67 8.72
C GLY A 226 -10.41 24.12 10.04
N SER A 227 -10.13 25.33 10.51
CA SER A 227 -10.65 25.87 11.78
C SER A 227 -11.89 26.76 11.62
N ALA A 228 -12.20 27.23 10.41
CA ALA A 228 -13.35 28.09 10.16
C ALA A 228 -14.69 27.41 10.51
N LYS A 229 -15.62 28.13 11.14
CA LYS A 229 -16.95 27.57 11.50
C LYS A 229 -18.07 28.01 10.56
N GLU A 230 -17.85 29.11 9.85
CA GLU A 230 -18.79 29.74 8.95
C GLU A 230 -18.02 30.47 7.84
N VAL A 231 -18.75 30.97 6.84
CA VAL A 231 -18.14 31.71 5.74
C VAL A 231 -17.77 33.13 6.20
N THR A 232 -16.47 33.37 6.39
CA THR A 232 -15.92 34.68 6.78
C THR A 232 -14.98 35.26 5.71
N PRO A 233 -14.65 36.56 5.78
CA PRO A 233 -13.61 37.15 4.92
C PRO A 233 -12.27 36.42 5.00
N GLU A 234 -11.88 35.96 6.20
CA GLU A 234 -10.63 35.24 6.44
C GLU A 234 -10.64 33.87 5.76
N LEU A 235 -11.75 33.12 5.84
CA LEU A 235 -11.91 31.86 5.10
C LEU A 235 -11.84 32.09 3.59
N ARG A 236 -12.51 33.14 3.11
CA ARG A 236 -12.50 33.50 1.68
C ARG A 236 -11.07 33.81 1.22
N ASP A 237 -10.30 34.54 2.02
CA ASP A 237 -8.89 34.81 1.73
C ASP A 237 -8.03 33.55 1.77
N ALA A 238 -8.25 32.67 2.74
CA ALA A 238 -7.53 31.40 2.83
C ALA A 238 -7.72 30.54 1.57
N VAL A 239 -8.98 30.34 1.16
CA VAL A 239 -9.31 29.58 -0.06
C VAL A 239 -8.74 30.28 -1.30
N ARG A 240 -8.84 31.62 -1.39
CA ARG A 240 -8.26 32.42 -2.49
C ARG A 240 -6.76 32.18 -2.62
N TYR A 241 -6.03 32.27 -1.51
CA TYR A 241 -4.59 32.13 -1.48
C TYR A 241 -4.13 30.69 -1.72
N LEU A 242 -4.86 29.67 -1.24
CA LEU A 242 -4.59 28.27 -1.58
C LEU A 242 -4.74 28.03 -3.08
N MET A 243 -5.77 28.58 -3.72
CA MET A 243 -5.94 28.47 -5.18
C MET A 243 -4.81 29.16 -5.96
N TYR A 244 -4.33 30.33 -5.50
CA TYR A 244 -3.15 30.97 -6.07
C TYR A 244 -1.87 30.14 -5.85
N TRP A 245 -1.73 29.52 -4.68
CA TRP A 245 -0.61 28.63 -4.36
C TRP A 245 -0.56 27.44 -5.31
N LYS A 246 -1.70 26.77 -5.54
CA LYS A 246 -1.81 25.65 -6.50
C LYS A 246 -1.38 26.04 -7.92
N LEU A 247 -1.71 27.26 -8.32
CA LEU A 247 -1.34 27.81 -9.63
C LEU A 247 0.13 28.29 -9.70
N GLY A 248 0.91 28.14 -8.63
CA GLY A 248 2.30 28.58 -8.54
C GLY A 248 2.44 30.10 -8.63
N LYS A 249 1.46 30.84 -8.09
CA LYS A 249 1.40 32.32 -8.13
C LYS A 249 1.90 32.99 -6.87
N VAL A 250 2.18 32.22 -5.83
CA VAL A 250 2.79 32.65 -4.57
C VAL A 250 4.30 32.53 -4.68
N SER A 251 5.04 33.54 -4.22
CA SER A 251 6.51 33.52 -4.20
C SER A 251 7.05 34.37 -3.05
N SER A 252 8.25 34.07 -2.57
CA SER A 252 9.01 34.96 -1.67
C SER A 252 9.69 36.13 -2.40
N LYS A 253 9.62 36.19 -3.74
CA LYS A 253 10.17 37.28 -4.54
C LYS A 253 9.08 38.21 -5.06
N GLN A 254 9.23 39.50 -4.74
CA GLN A 254 8.32 40.53 -5.23
C GLN A 254 8.39 40.66 -6.75
N LYS A 255 7.21 40.73 -7.38
CA LYS A 255 7.05 41.22 -8.76
C LYS A 255 6.24 42.52 -8.74
N PRO A 256 6.39 43.41 -9.74
CA PRO A 256 5.82 44.77 -9.72
C PRO A 256 4.31 44.86 -9.45
N THR A 257 3.54 43.82 -9.74
CA THR A 257 2.07 43.79 -9.60
C THR A 257 1.57 42.80 -8.55
N SER A 258 2.43 42.41 -7.60
CA SER A 258 2.09 41.40 -6.60
C SER A 258 1.40 42.01 -5.39
N GLU A 259 0.37 41.34 -4.91
CA GLU A 259 -0.21 41.56 -3.58
C GLU A 259 0.77 41.02 -2.52
N VAL A 260 0.90 41.72 -1.38
CA VAL A 260 1.78 41.33 -0.27
C VAL A 260 0.97 40.63 0.80
N VAL A 261 1.41 39.45 1.22
CA VAL A 261 0.79 38.65 2.28
C VAL A 261 1.84 38.34 3.34
N VAL A 262 1.55 38.61 4.61
CA VAL A 262 2.49 38.37 5.71
C VAL A 262 1.91 37.30 6.62
N ILE A 263 2.67 36.23 6.85
CA ILE A 263 2.32 35.09 7.71
C ILE A 263 3.46 34.91 8.69
N GLU A 264 3.20 35.01 9.98
CA GLU A 264 4.20 34.77 11.05
C GLU A 264 5.53 35.52 10.87
N GLY A 265 5.49 36.71 10.25
CA GLY A 265 6.67 37.53 9.96
C GLY A 265 7.36 37.22 8.62
N ASN A 266 6.97 36.13 7.94
CA ASN A 266 7.39 35.81 6.58
C ASN A 266 6.52 36.54 5.55
N THR A 267 7.18 37.15 4.56
CA THR A 267 6.50 37.91 3.50
C THR A 267 6.42 37.11 2.20
N TYR A 268 5.22 37.01 1.67
CA TYR A 268 4.90 36.35 0.41
C TYR A 268 4.25 37.34 -0.56
N PHE A 269 4.41 37.05 -1.85
CA PHE A 269 3.93 37.87 -2.95
C PHE A 269 3.03 37.04 -3.86
N VAL A 270 1.78 37.47 -4.01
CA VAL A 270 0.78 36.81 -4.84
C VAL A 270 0.67 37.56 -6.16
N SER A 271 1.08 36.90 -7.25
CA SER A 271 1.08 37.47 -8.60
C SER A 271 -0.20 37.16 -9.36
N GLY A 272 -0.53 38.01 -10.35
CA GLY A 272 -1.68 37.79 -11.22
C GLY A 272 -1.67 36.46 -11.98
N THR A 273 -2.88 35.99 -12.33
CA THR A 273 -3.11 34.76 -13.11
C THR A 273 -3.91 35.06 -14.38
N THR A 274 -4.11 34.05 -15.23
CA THR A 274 -4.88 34.18 -16.48
C THR A 274 -6.35 34.51 -16.19
N PRO A 275 -7.09 35.12 -17.13
CA PRO A 275 -8.51 35.41 -16.95
C PRO A 275 -9.34 34.18 -16.59
N GLN A 276 -9.06 33.03 -17.21
CA GLN A 276 -9.75 31.76 -16.93
C GLN A 276 -9.51 31.28 -15.50
N ASN A 277 -8.26 31.36 -15.02
CA ASN A 277 -7.94 31.00 -13.64
C ASN A 277 -8.56 31.97 -12.64
N ARG A 278 -8.62 33.27 -12.97
CA ARG A 278 -9.27 34.27 -12.11
C ARG A 278 -10.76 33.96 -11.98
N LEU A 279 -11.44 33.65 -13.08
CA LEU A 279 -12.85 33.26 -13.06
C LEU A 279 -13.09 31.99 -12.23
N ALA A 280 -12.19 31.00 -12.31
CA ALA A 280 -12.26 29.80 -11.49
C ALA A 280 -12.10 30.12 -9.99
N ILE A 281 -11.16 31.00 -9.63
CA ILE A 281 -10.99 31.50 -8.26
C ILE A 281 -12.24 32.25 -7.81
N GLU A 282 -12.77 33.19 -8.60
CA GLU A 282 -13.98 33.94 -8.24
C GLU A 282 -15.19 33.02 -7.99
N LYS A 283 -15.33 31.95 -8.79
CA LYS A 283 -16.35 30.92 -8.56
C LYS A 283 -16.12 30.14 -7.28
N SER A 284 -14.87 29.78 -6.96
CA SER A 284 -14.51 29.08 -5.73
C SER A 284 -14.70 29.91 -4.45
N LEU A 285 -14.95 31.22 -4.59
CA LEU A 285 -15.16 32.16 -3.48
C LEU A 285 -16.63 32.57 -3.30
N LYS A 286 -17.56 31.98 -4.06
CA LYS A 286 -19.00 32.17 -3.83
C LYS A 286 -19.39 31.58 -2.48
N ASP A 287 -20.20 32.30 -1.72
CA ASP A 287 -20.59 31.90 -0.35
C ASP A 287 -21.24 30.52 -0.31
N GLU A 288 -22.08 30.20 -1.30
CA GLU A 288 -22.70 28.88 -1.44
C GLU A 288 -21.66 27.74 -1.56
N LEU A 289 -20.62 27.92 -2.36
CA LEU A 289 -19.61 26.89 -2.58
C LEU A 289 -18.61 26.77 -1.41
N LEU A 290 -18.37 27.87 -0.69
CA LEU A 290 -17.62 27.86 0.57
C LEU A 290 -18.44 27.14 1.66
N GLN A 291 -19.76 27.37 1.71
CA GLN A 291 -20.66 26.70 2.63
C GLN A 291 -20.69 25.18 2.38
N TYR A 292 -20.81 24.74 1.12
CA TYR A 292 -20.67 23.32 0.79
C TYR A 292 -19.30 22.76 1.17
N GLY A 293 -18.23 23.55 1.06
CA GLY A 293 -16.90 23.17 1.51
C GLY A 293 -16.82 22.88 3.01
N LEU A 294 -17.41 23.76 3.83
CA LEU A 294 -17.54 23.55 5.28
C LEU A 294 -18.39 22.32 5.59
N GLU A 295 -19.52 22.14 4.91
CA GLU A 295 -20.38 20.97 5.09
C GLU A 295 -19.69 19.66 4.70
N PHE A 296 -18.91 19.67 3.62
CA PHE A 296 -18.12 18.53 3.20
C PHE A 296 -17.03 18.20 4.21
N ARG A 297 -16.23 19.18 4.65
CA ARG A 297 -15.22 19.00 5.71
C ARG A 297 -15.84 18.40 6.98
N ASP A 298 -17.00 18.92 7.38
CA ASP A 298 -17.73 18.48 8.57
C ASP A 298 -18.52 17.17 8.37
N GLN A 299 -18.37 16.52 7.20
CA GLN A 299 -19.04 15.26 6.82
C GLN A 299 -20.59 15.35 6.84
N LYS A 300 -21.14 16.55 6.64
CA LYS A 300 -22.59 16.78 6.53
C LYS A 300 -23.13 16.45 5.15
N ILE A 301 -22.29 16.55 4.11
CA ILE A 301 -22.58 16.10 2.75
C ILE A 301 -21.53 15.09 2.31
N SER A 302 -21.93 14.18 1.43
CA SER A 302 -21.04 13.17 0.86
C SER A 302 -20.11 13.76 -0.20
N TYR A 303 -19.04 13.04 -0.51
CA TYR A 303 -18.13 13.36 -1.62
C TYR A 303 -18.86 13.55 -2.96
N GLU A 304 -19.81 12.67 -3.29
CA GLU A 304 -20.56 12.79 -4.56
C GLU A 304 -21.44 14.03 -4.60
N GLN A 305 -22.07 14.40 -3.47
CA GLN A 305 -22.82 15.65 -3.38
C GLN A 305 -21.90 16.85 -3.58
N PHE A 306 -20.76 16.89 -2.88
CA PHE A 306 -19.82 18.00 -2.98
C PHE A 306 -19.18 18.12 -4.36
N LYS A 307 -18.78 16.99 -4.95
CA LYS A 307 -18.21 16.89 -6.31
C LYS A 307 -19.11 17.53 -7.36
N ASN A 308 -20.43 17.32 -7.28
CA ASN A 308 -21.38 17.91 -8.22
C ASN A 308 -21.36 19.45 -8.18
N GLU A 309 -21.19 20.04 -6.99
CA GLU A 309 -21.12 21.49 -6.82
C GLU A 309 -19.78 22.05 -7.33
N VAL A 310 -18.69 21.33 -7.05
CA VAL A 310 -17.32 21.72 -7.35
C VAL A 310 -16.99 21.63 -8.86
N ASP A 311 -17.68 20.77 -9.61
CA ASP A 311 -17.50 20.66 -11.07
C ASP A 311 -17.78 21.99 -11.80
N SER A 312 -18.59 22.86 -11.19
CA SER A 312 -18.94 24.18 -11.75
C SER A 312 -17.79 25.20 -11.75
N ILE A 313 -16.70 24.94 -11.01
CA ILE A 313 -15.54 25.85 -10.87
C ILE A 313 -14.88 26.11 -12.24
N THR A 314 -14.67 25.08 -13.05
CA THR A 314 -14.07 25.22 -14.39
C THR A 314 -14.50 24.10 -15.32
N GLY A 315 -14.78 24.43 -16.59
CA GLY A 315 -15.15 23.45 -17.62
C GLY A 315 -13.97 22.90 -18.43
N THR A 316 -12.71 23.18 -18.03
CA THR A 316 -11.54 22.90 -18.89
C THR A 316 -10.49 21.97 -18.29
N SER A 317 -10.43 21.85 -16.96
CA SER A 317 -9.44 21.01 -16.28
C SER A 317 -9.94 20.55 -14.93
N ILE A 318 -9.76 19.26 -14.65
CA ILE A 318 -10.10 18.62 -13.38
C ILE A 318 -9.18 19.04 -12.22
N VAL A 319 -8.04 19.67 -12.50
CA VAL A 319 -7.01 19.98 -11.48
C VAL A 319 -7.49 21.00 -10.44
N LEU A 320 -8.20 22.05 -10.85
CA LEU A 320 -8.69 23.07 -9.90
C LEU A 320 -9.90 22.58 -9.07
N PRO A 321 -10.90 21.90 -9.66
CA PRO A 321 -11.99 21.28 -8.90
C PRO A 321 -11.47 20.30 -7.85
N THR A 322 -10.56 19.39 -8.23
CA THR A 322 -9.99 18.40 -7.29
C THR A 322 -9.11 19.04 -6.22
N PHE A 323 -8.35 20.08 -6.57
CA PHE A 323 -7.62 20.84 -5.55
C PHE A 323 -8.57 21.59 -4.59
N TYR A 324 -9.71 22.09 -5.08
CA TYR A 324 -10.73 22.66 -4.21
C TYR A 324 -11.29 21.60 -3.25
N THR A 325 -11.52 20.36 -3.72
CA THR A 325 -11.88 19.24 -2.83
C THR A 325 -10.82 18.98 -1.77
N HIS A 326 -9.55 18.96 -2.18
CA HIS A 326 -8.41 18.75 -1.30
C HIS A 326 -8.33 19.79 -0.15
N ILE A 327 -8.67 21.07 -0.39
CA ILE A 327 -8.63 22.11 0.66
C ILE A 327 -9.46 21.71 1.90
N TRP A 328 -10.58 21.03 1.70
CA TRP A 328 -11.54 20.74 2.76
C TRP A 328 -11.27 19.42 3.49
N GLN A 329 -10.66 18.45 2.82
CA GLN A 329 -10.28 17.16 3.42
C GLN A 329 -8.93 16.68 2.87
N PRO A 330 -7.82 17.36 3.21
CA PRO A 330 -6.55 17.18 2.49
C PRO A 330 -5.87 15.83 2.71
N ALA A 331 -6.17 15.15 3.83
CA ALA A 331 -5.63 13.82 4.14
C ALA A 331 -6.30 12.71 3.31
N ASP A 332 -7.59 12.86 2.99
CA ASP A 332 -8.38 11.85 2.28
C ASP A 332 -8.40 12.07 0.76
N TYR A 333 -8.20 13.31 0.33
CA TYR A 333 -8.32 13.77 -1.05
C TYR A 333 -7.01 14.45 -1.49
N PRO A 334 -6.02 13.73 -2.02
CA PRO A 334 -4.70 14.28 -2.34
C PRO A 334 -4.70 15.34 -3.42
N ILE A 335 -3.57 16.04 -3.54
CA ILE A 335 -3.35 17.02 -4.60
C ILE A 335 -3.19 16.28 -5.93
N LEU A 336 -4.05 16.57 -6.90
CA LEU A 336 -3.87 16.11 -8.27
C LEU A 336 -3.19 17.18 -9.14
N ASP A 337 -2.15 16.79 -9.85
CA ASP A 337 -1.54 17.59 -10.91
C ASP A 337 -0.96 16.72 -12.03
N VAL A 338 -0.37 17.37 -13.03
CA VAL A 338 0.18 16.66 -14.20
C VAL A 338 1.41 15.81 -13.83
N LYS A 339 2.21 16.21 -12.85
CA LYS A 339 3.39 15.46 -12.42
C LYS A 339 3.00 14.24 -11.59
N VAL A 340 2.20 14.41 -10.54
CA VAL A 340 1.76 13.30 -9.70
C VAL A 340 0.94 12.28 -10.48
N TRP A 341 0.12 12.74 -11.45
CA TRP A 341 -0.60 11.85 -12.36
C TRP A 341 0.35 11.02 -13.24
N ARG A 342 1.46 11.62 -13.68
CA ARG A 342 2.48 10.89 -14.45
C ARG A 342 3.24 9.92 -13.58
N THR A 343 3.57 10.29 -12.34
CA THR A 343 4.17 9.38 -11.36
C THR A 343 3.26 8.17 -11.13
N TYR A 344 1.96 8.39 -10.92
CA TYR A 344 0.94 7.33 -10.84
C TYR A 344 0.89 6.45 -12.10
N LYS A 345 0.86 7.05 -13.30
CA LYS A 345 0.80 6.31 -14.56
C LYS A 345 2.07 5.50 -14.82
N TRP A 346 3.24 6.09 -14.52
CA TRP A 346 4.52 5.41 -14.55
C TRP A 346 4.51 4.22 -13.57
N ASN A 347 3.98 4.40 -12.36
CA ASN A 347 3.82 3.35 -11.36
C ASN A 347 3.03 2.14 -11.87
N LYS A 348 1.93 2.39 -12.59
CA LYS A 348 1.11 1.35 -13.24
C LYS A 348 1.80 0.67 -14.43
N GLY A 349 2.97 1.14 -14.84
CA GLY A 349 3.69 0.64 -16.01
C GLY A 349 3.20 1.17 -17.34
N GLU A 350 2.44 2.26 -17.32
CA GLU A 350 1.96 2.89 -18.54
C GLU A 350 3.06 3.76 -19.18
N VAL A 351 3.02 3.89 -20.50
CA VAL A 351 3.92 4.79 -21.23
C VAL A 351 3.52 6.23 -20.94
N VAL A 352 4.39 6.96 -20.25
CA VAL A 352 4.16 8.37 -19.90
C VAL A 352 4.66 9.30 -21.01
N LEU A 353 3.74 10.02 -21.64
CA LEU A 353 4.02 11.01 -22.68
C LEU A 353 3.96 12.43 -22.10
N LYS A 354 4.57 13.39 -22.82
CA LYS A 354 4.56 14.82 -22.45
C LYS A 354 3.15 15.42 -22.33
N HIS A 355 2.12 14.78 -22.88
CA HIS A 355 0.73 15.24 -22.80
C HIS A 355 -0.17 14.36 -21.91
N THR A 356 0.40 13.34 -21.24
CA THR A 356 -0.33 12.55 -20.23
C THR A 356 -0.74 13.47 -19.09
N LYS A 357 -2.05 13.63 -18.90
CA LYS A 357 -2.68 14.50 -17.89
C LYS A 357 -4.02 13.91 -17.45
N PRO A 358 -4.49 14.20 -16.23
CA PRO A 358 -5.82 13.79 -15.81
C PRO A 358 -6.89 14.66 -16.50
N TYR A 359 -8.06 14.08 -16.80
CA TYR A 359 -9.12 14.79 -17.52
C TYR A 359 -10.53 14.57 -16.94
N SER A 360 -10.69 13.72 -15.93
CA SER A 360 -12.00 13.35 -15.39
C SER A 360 -11.95 13.10 -13.88
N TRP A 361 -13.10 13.18 -13.21
CA TRP A 361 -13.25 12.77 -11.83
C TRP A 361 -12.87 11.31 -11.59
N ARG A 362 -13.18 10.42 -12.55
CA ARG A 362 -12.74 9.03 -12.50
C ARG A 362 -11.23 8.90 -12.39
N HIS A 363 -10.46 9.71 -13.12
CA HIS A 363 -9.00 9.71 -12.98
C HIS A 363 -8.57 10.16 -11.58
N TYR A 364 -9.25 11.15 -11.02
CA TYR A 364 -8.96 11.58 -9.66
C TYR A 364 -9.26 10.49 -8.64
N GLU A 365 -10.41 9.82 -8.74
CA GLU A 365 -10.82 8.73 -7.86
C GLU A 365 -9.85 7.53 -7.92
N GLU A 366 -9.37 7.19 -9.12
CA GLU A 366 -8.31 6.19 -9.29
C GLU A 366 -7.01 6.62 -8.58
N TYR A 367 -6.68 7.92 -8.61
CA TYR A 367 -5.50 8.45 -7.93
C TYR A 367 -5.67 8.53 -6.40
N ILE A 368 -6.87 8.86 -5.88
CA ILE A 368 -7.17 8.86 -4.43
C ILE A 368 -6.85 7.48 -3.84
N SER A 369 -7.36 6.41 -4.46
CA SER A 369 -7.11 5.04 -3.98
C SER A 369 -5.63 4.68 -3.97
N PHE A 370 -4.88 5.10 -5.00
CA PHE A 370 -3.44 4.89 -5.08
C PHE A 370 -2.69 5.63 -3.97
N PHE A 371 -3.00 6.91 -3.77
CA PHE A 371 -2.31 7.74 -2.80
C PHE A 371 -2.60 7.30 -1.36
N ASN A 372 -3.85 7.00 -1.03
CA ASN A 372 -4.20 6.56 0.33
C ASN A 372 -3.57 5.21 0.66
N GLY A 373 -3.42 4.32 -0.33
CA GLY A 373 -2.62 3.11 -0.20
C GLY A 373 -1.14 3.43 0.07
N LEU A 374 -0.56 4.37 -0.70
CA LEU A 374 0.84 4.76 -0.53
C LEU A 374 1.12 5.35 0.85
N VAL A 375 0.24 6.22 1.34
CA VAL A 375 0.37 6.82 2.67
C VAL A 375 0.30 5.75 3.76
N ALA A 376 -0.63 4.80 3.63
CA ALA A 376 -0.74 3.69 4.57
C ALA A 376 0.50 2.79 4.56
N ASP A 377 1.02 2.44 3.37
CA ASP A 377 2.19 1.56 3.21
C ASP A 377 3.51 2.25 3.61
N ALA A 378 3.63 3.55 3.38
CA ALA A 378 4.83 4.32 3.71
C ALA A 378 4.96 4.56 5.22
N GLU A 379 3.87 4.49 5.99
CA GLU A 379 3.81 4.89 7.41
C GLU A 379 4.32 6.34 7.63
N GLU A 380 4.09 7.22 6.65
CA GLU A 380 4.51 8.64 6.68
C GLU A 380 3.30 9.57 6.75
N ASP A 381 3.52 10.82 7.15
CA ASP A 381 2.50 11.87 7.01
C ASP A 381 2.18 12.06 5.52
N TRP A 382 0.88 12.16 5.19
CA TRP A 382 0.43 12.30 3.80
C TRP A 382 1.11 13.45 3.06
N ARG A 383 1.53 14.51 3.76
CA ARG A 383 2.23 15.65 3.15
C ARG A 383 3.62 15.26 2.66
N GLU A 384 4.30 14.34 3.33
CA GLU A 384 5.61 13.87 2.89
C GLU A 384 5.47 12.95 1.68
N CYS A 385 4.42 12.11 1.63
CA CYS A 385 4.08 11.35 0.43
C CYS A 385 3.73 12.29 -0.74
N ASP A 386 2.90 13.31 -0.54
CA ASP A 386 2.51 14.27 -1.58
C ASP A 386 3.69 15.06 -2.13
N LYS A 387 4.65 15.47 -1.27
CA LYS A 387 5.90 16.12 -1.71
C LYS A 387 6.80 15.19 -2.53
N GLY A 388 6.83 13.91 -2.17
CA GLY A 388 7.70 12.93 -2.81
C GLY A 388 7.22 12.54 -4.21
N LEU A 389 5.91 12.57 -4.44
CA LEU A 389 5.28 12.31 -5.75
C LEU A 389 5.47 13.45 -6.76
#